data_AF-A0A560WIV0-F1
#
_entry.id   AF-A0A560WIV0-F1
#
_cell.length_a   1.000
_cell.length_b   1.000
_cell.length_c   1.000
_cell.angle_alpha   90.00
_cell.angle_beta   90.00
_cell.angle_gamma   90.00
#
_symmetry.space_group_name_H-M   'P 1'
#
loop_
_entity.id
_entity.type
_entity.pdbx_description
1 polymer ?
#
loop_
_entity_poly.entity_id
_entity_poly.type
_entity_poly.pdbx_seq_one_letter_code
_entity_poly.pdbx_strand_id
1 'polypeptide(L)'
;MSDTRANVSEDDEQRLRELLERAAPHLSAPAQRMASVRLRVVRRRRRRAAGLAAAAVTAAALTYLGAPSGPASDERARVAAPPQAGKVVFLPLDPVFGGSEGLGVALTLPSGWYAQGAQPGYSPVGYVADSPLGTHLACARQGAPAFDCAPQGQLPVGGTLVEFELTPWEPGFGETAGKLDLVRTDEDDMSNCRKLGGVSQFTTTVMRVRDQQAALRANVCLAPRTAGNERAEPGAEVRALLASARLALEDRSSAPPPSASQENRPPLMPTDAGPSGATFESEDGWSTSRASDAEALRPSARE
;
A
#
# COMPACT_ATOMS: atom_id res chain seq x y z
N MET A 1 50.46 4.65 -36.04
CA MET A 1 49.57 4.42 -34.87
C MET A 1 50.47 4.44 -33.65
N SER A 2 50.63 5.62 -33.05
CA SER A 2 51.56 5.82 -31.93
C SER A 2 50.75 5.87 -30.64
N ASP A 3 51.00 4.88 -29.77
CA ASP A 3 50.46 4.79 -28.42
C ASP A 3 50.88 6.01 -27.61
N THR A 4 49.94 6.92 -27.37
CA THR A 4 50.12 8.02 -26.42
C THR A 4 49.65 7.53 -25.05
N ARG A 5 50.50 6.73 -24.39
CA ARG A 5 50.31 6.46 -22.95
C ARG A 5 50.70 7.74 -22.21
N ALA A 6 49.69 8.45 -21.71
CA ALA A 6 49.89 9.57 -20.81
C ALA A 6 50.64 9.04 -19.57
N ASN A 7 51.88 9.48 -19.39
CA ASN A 7 52.60 9.32 -18.13
C ASN A 7 51.85 10.13 -17.09
N VAL A 8 51.01 9.45 -16.30
CA VAL A 8 50.48 10.01 -15.06
C VAL A 8 51.70 10.34 -14.21
N SER A 9 51.85 11.62 -13.85
CA SER A 9 53.01 12.03 -13.05
C SER A 9 52.89 11.43 -11.65
N GLU A 10 54.00 11.04 -11.04
CA GLU A 10 53.98 10.48 -9.67
C GLU A 10 53.29 11.42 -8.67
N ASP A 11 53.36 12.73 -8.93
CA ASP A 11 52.66 13.76 -8.14
C ASP A 11 51.13 13.63 -8.21
N ASP A 12 50.56 13.27 -9.37
CA ASP A 12 49.12 13.08 -9.54
C ASP A 12 48.63 11.83 -8.80
N GLU A 13 49.43 10.76 -8.79
CA GLU A 13 49.13 9.57 -8.00
C GLU A 13 49.20 9.87 -6.49
N GLN A 14 50.17 10.66 -6.06
CA GLN A 14 50.35 11.01 -4.66
C GLN A 14 49.21 11.90 -4.15
N ARG A 15 48.77 12.86 -4.98
CA ARG A 15 47.63 13.74 -4.70
C ARG A 15 46.30 12.98 -4.66
N LEU A 16 46.12 11.99 -5.53
CA LEU A 16 44.96 11.11 -5.49
C LEU A 16 44.93 10.28 -4.20
N ARG A 17 46.10 9.81 -3.74
CA ARG A 17 46.22 9.01 -2.51
C ARG A 17 45.84 9.83 -1.27
N GLU A 18 46.28 11.08 -1.18
CA GLU A 18 45.87 11.99 -0.09
C GLU A 18 44.37 12.32 -0.11
N LEU A 19 43.79 12.54 -1.29
CA LEU A 19 42.35 12.81 -1.42
C LEU A 19 41.52 11.59 -0.98
N LEU A 20 41.96 10.38 -1.32
CA LEU A 20 41.30 9.15 -0.91
C LEU A 20 41.41 8.90 0.60
N GLU A 21 42.57 9.17 1.21
CA GLU A 21 42.73 9.06 2.67
C GLU A 21 41.86 10.07 3.42
N ARG A 22 41.73 11.30 2.91
CA ARG A 22 40.91 12.34 3.55
C ARG A 22 39.41 12.16 3.32
N ALA A 23 39.03 11.56 2.19
CA ALA A 23 37.62 11.31 1.84
C ALA A 23 37.07 10.00 2.40
N ALA A 24 37.92 9.03 2.75
CA ALA A 24 37.47 7.79 3.37
C ALA A 24 37.07 8.05 4.84
N PRO A 25 35.77 8.03 5.19
CA PRO A 25 35.38 8.16 6.58
C PRO A 25 36.00 6.99 7.34
N HIS A 26 36.78 7.27 8.40
CA HIS A 26 37.35 6.24 9.26
C HIS A 26 36.22 5.39 9.85
N LEU A 27 35.87 4.30 9.17
CA LEU A 27 34.88 3.36 9.65
C LEU A 27 35.50 2.65 10.86
N SER A 28 35.02 2.99 12.05
CA SER A 28 35.36 2.31 13.31
C SER A 28 35.46 0.79 13.10
N ALA A 29 36.49 0.16 13.67
CA ALA A 29 36.78 -1.26 13.48
C ALA A 29 35.51 -2.14 13.60
N PRO A 30 35.35 -3.17 12.75
CA PRO A 30 34.12 -3.98 12.65
C PRO A 30 33.59 -4.52 13.98
N ALA A 31 34.49 -4.82 14.92
CA ALA A 31 34.16 -5.33 16.24
C ALA A 31 33.27 -4.37 17.06
N GLN A 32 33.49 -3.06 16.96
CA GLN A 32 32.70 -2.07 17.71
C GLN A 32 31.27 -1.94 17.16
N ARG A 33 31.08 -2.07 15.83
CA ARG A 33 29.75 -2.04 15.21
C ARG A 33 28.91 -3.24 15.65
N MET A 34 29.49 -4.44 15.63
CA MET A 34 28.79 -5.65 16.07
C MET A 34 28.40 -5.61 17.55
N ALA A 35 29.23 -5.02 18.41
CA ALA A 35 28.89 -4.83 19.83
C ALA A 35 27.67 -3.92 20.01
N SER A 36 27.62 -2.79 19.29
CA SER A 36 26.48 -1.87 19.36
C SER A 36 25.17 -2.46 18.79
N VAL A 37 25.25 -3.29 17.73
CA VAL A 37 24.10 -4.03 17.19
C VAL A 37 23.62 -5.09 18.18
N ARG A 38 24.53 -5.88 18.77
CA ARG A 38 24.17 -6.87 19.81
C ARG A 38 23.46 -6.22 20.99
N LEU A 39 23.95 -5.06 21.46
CA LEU A 39 23.29 -4.30 22.54
C LEU A 39 21.88 -3.84 22.16
N ARG A 40 21.65 -3.37 20.92
CA ARG A 40 20.31 -2.99 20.46
C ARG A 40 19.35 -4.18 20.39
N VAL A 41 19.83 -5.32 19.87
CA VAL A 41 19.02 -6.55 19.76
C VAL A 41 18.64 -7.08 21.15
N VAL A 42 19.58 -7.13 22.09
CA VAL A 42 19.31 -7.56 23.48
C VAL A 42 18.29 -6.64 24.15
N ARG A 43 18.41 -5.32 23.96
CA ARG A 43 17.48 -4.33 24.53
C ARG A 43 16.07 -4.47 23.93
N ARG A 44 15.94 -4.73 22.63
CA ARG A 44 14.65 -4.99 21.96
C ARG A 44 14.02 -6.30 22.45
N ARG A 45 14.83 -7.36 22.65
CA ARG A 45 14.35 -8.66 23.15
C ARG A 45 13.85 -8.59 24.60
N ARG A 46 14.53 -7.84 25.48
CA ARG A 46 14.07 -7.60 26.87
C ARG A 46 12.72 -6.87 26.94
N ARG A 47 12.46 -5.91 26.04
CA ARG A 47 11.16 -5.22 25.99
C ARG A 47 10.00 -6.15 25.60
N ARG A 48 10.25 -7.15 24.75
CA ARG A 48 9.23 -8.14 24.37
C ARG A 48 8.91 -9.12 25.52
N ALA A 49 9.88 -9.48 26.35
CA ALA A 49 9.66 -10.38 27.48
C ALA A 49 8.86 -9.73 28.64
N ALA A 50 8.96 -8.41 28.83
CA ALA A 50 8.23 -7.70 29.88
C ALA A 50 6.75 -7.41 29.53
N GLY A 51 6.34 -7.57 28.27
CA GLY A 51 4.98 -7.27 27.81
C GLY A 51 3.97 -8.43 27.93
N LEU A 52 4.42 -9.64 28.30
CA LEU A 52 3.58 -10.85 28.30
C LEU A 52 2.96 -11.20 29.67
N ALA A 53 3.11 -10.35 30.69
CA ALA A 53 2.61 -10.62 32.04
C ALA A 53 1.37 -9.80 32.45
N ALA A 54 0.80 -8.95 31.57
CA ALA A 54 -0.26 -8.00 31.94
C ALA A 54 -1.54 -8.10 31.08
N ALA A 55 -1.82 -9.25 30.47
CA ALA A 55 -3.06 -9.44 29.70
C ALA A 55 -3.67 -10.82 29.97
N ALA A 56 -3.92 -11.11 31.24
CA ALA A 56 -4.83 -12.17 31.65
C ALA A 56 -5.69 -11.61 32.77
N VAL A 57 -6.99 -11.44 32.48
CA VAL A 57 -8.16 -11.21 33.37
C VAL A 57 -9.00 -10.06 32.81
N THR A 58 -10.02 -10.41 32.02
CA THR A 58 -11.41 -9.93 32.12
C THR A 58 -12.22 -10.59 31.01
N ALA A 59 -12.85 -11.71 31.37
CA ALA A 59 -13.93 -12.30 30.60
C ALA A 59 -15.28 -11.71 31.08
N ALA A 60 -16.22 -11.64 30.14
CA ALA A 60 -17.67 -11.55 30.32
C ALA A 60 -18.28 -10.23 30.84
N ALA A 61 -19.00 -9.52 29.95
CA ALA A 61 -20.45 -9.32 30.02
C ALA A 61 -20.92 -8.18 29.09
N LEU A 62 -22.21 -8.21 28.76
CA LEU A 62 -23.06 -7.17 28.13
C LEU A 62 -23.31 -7.37 26.62
N THR A 63 -24.30 -8.19 26.27
CA THR A 63 -25.73 -7.85 26.08
C THR A 63 -26.00 -7.06 24.80
N TYR A 64 -26.47 -7.83 23.83
CA TYR A 64 -27.37 -7.51 22.72
C TYR A 64 -28.32 -6.34 23.06
N LEU A 65 -28.11 -5.19 22.43
CA LEU A 65 -29.09 -4.11 22.32
C LEU A 65 -29.16 -3.75 20.83
N GLY A 66 -30.27 -4.15 20.22
CA GLY A 66 -30.60 -3.82 18.84
C GLY A 66 -30.73 -2.32 18.68
N ALA A 67 -29.83 -1.73 17.91
CA ALA A 67 -29.98 -0.39 17.39
C ALA A 67 -30.81 -0.46 16.09
N PRO A 68 -31.79 0.43 15.88
CA PRO A 68 -32.52 0.50 14.63
C PRO A 68 -31.57 0.90 13.51
N SER A 69 -31.45 0.01 12.52
CA SER A 69 -30.90 0.31 11.22
C SER A 69 -31.71 1.46 10.60
N GLY A 70 -31.17 2.68 10.70
CA GLY A 70 -31.57 3.76 9.80
C GLY A 70 -31.37 3.28 8.36
N PRO A 71 -32.16 3.77 7.39
CA PRO A 71 -31.98 3.41 6.00
C PRO A 71 -30.59 3.90 5.58
N ALA A 72 -29.62 2.99 5.58
CA ALA A 72 -28.39 3.17 4.84
C ALA A 72 -28.83 3.51 3.43
N SER A 73 -28.48 4.72 2.98
CA SER A 73 -28.62 5.11 1.60
C SER A 73 -28.08 3.96 0.76
N ASP A 74 -28.96 3.35 -0.03
CA ASP A 74 -28.66 2.27 -0.97
C ASP A 74 -27.84 2.87 -2.12
N GLU A 75 -26.68 3.41 -1.77
CA GLU A 75 -25.58 3.69 -2.67
C GLU A 75 -25.00 2.31 -2.95
N ARG A 76 -25.73 1.55 -3.78
CA ARG A 76 -25.31 0.25 -4.30
C ARG A 76 -23.88 0.41 -4.77
N ALA A 77 -22.96 -0.06 -3.94
CA ALA A 77 -21.56 -0.13 -4.24
C ALA A 77 -21.46 -0.79 -5.62
N ARG A 78 -21.14 0.02 -6.64
CA ARG A 78 -20.93 -0.49 -7.98
C ARG A 78 -19.67 -1.33 -7.89
N VAL A 79 -19.85 -2.62 -7.66
CA VAL A 79 -18.79 -3.61 -7.81
C VAL A 79 -18.28 -3.44 -9.24
N ALA A 80 -17.04 -3.01 -9.37
CA ALA A 80 -16.42 -2.89 -10.68
C ALA A 80 -16.45 -4.27 -11.34
N ALA A 81 -17.08 -4.36 -12.51
CA ALA A 81 -17.13 -5.61 -13.25
C ALA A 81 -15.69 -6.11 -13.53
N PRO A 82 -15.45 -7.43 -13.49
CA PRO A 82 -14.11 -7.94 -13.75
C PRO A 82 -13.66 -7.51 -15.15
N PRO A 83 -12.41 -7.02 -15.30
CA PRO A 83 -11.83 -6.82 -16.61
C PRO A 83 -11.81 -8.14 -17.39
N GLN A 84 -11.99 -8.03 -18.72
CA GLN A 84 -11.87 -9.18 -19.61
C GLN A 84 -10.44 -9.75 -19.53
N ALA A 85 -10.32 -11.07 -19.56
CA ALA A 85 -9.04 -11.78 -19.47
C ALA A 85 -8.03 -11.27 -20.51
N GLY A 86 -6.77 -11.09 -20.11
CA GLY A 86 -5.71 -10.62 -21.00
C GLY A 86 -5.77 -9.14 -21.37
N LYS A 87 -6.73 -8.39 -20.82
CA LYS A 87 -6.76 -6.94 -20.95
C LYS A 87 -5.64 -6.31 -20.13
N VAL A 88 -4.92 -5.37 -20.75
CA VAL A 88 -3.98 -4.51 -20.03
C VAL A 88 -4.79 -3.48 -19.24
N VAL A 89 -4.60 -3.45 -17.92
CA VAL A 89 -5.19 -2.46 -17.02
C VAL A 89 -4.08 -1.53 -16.53
N PHE A 90 -4.38 -0.24 -16.55
CA PHE A 90 -3.53 0.77 -15.95
C PHE A 90 -3.92 0.95 -14.47
N LEU A 91 -2.94 0.75 -13.59
CA LEU A 91 -3.08 0.89 -12.15
C LEU A 91 -2.38 2.20 -11.75
N PRO A 92 -3.11 3.31 -11.56
CA PRO A 92 -2.50 4.55 -11.12
C PRO A 92 -1.86 4.33 -9.74
N LEU A 93 -0.64 4.83 -9.58
CA LEU A 93 0.09 4.84 -8.32
C LEU A 93 0.44 6.28 -7.98
N ASP A 94 0.29 6.67 -6.72
CA ASP A 94 0.65 8.04 -6.31
C ASP A 94 2.12 8.07 -5.88
N PRO A 95 3.01 8.81 -6.57
CA PRO A 95 4.39 8.91 -6.13
C PRO A 95 4.47 9.66 -4.78
N VAL A 96 5.00 8.98 -3.77
CA VAL A 96 5.26 9.56 -2.44
C VAL A 96 6.13 10.83 -2.51
N PHE A 97 6.89 11.03 -3.58
CA PHE A 97 7.91 12.08 -3.70
C PHE A 97 7.48 13.36 -4.42
N GLY A 98 6.22 13.48 -4.84
CA GLY A 98 5.72 14.65 -5.54
C GLY A 98 6.31 14.81 -6.95
N GLY A 99 5.47 15.15 -7.93
CA GLY A 99 5.95 15.57 -9.25
C GLY A 99 5.87 14.54 -10.38
N SER A 100 5.20 13.40 -10.20
CA SER A 100 4.86 12.50 -11.30
C SER A 100 3.38 12.13 -11.31
N GLU A 101 2.53 13.14 -11.51
CA GLU A 101 1.12 12.90 -11.80
C GLU A 101 0.97 11.93 -12.97
N GLY A 102 0.06 10.97 -12.84
CA GLY A 102 -0.22 9.99 -13.88
C GLY A 102 0.83 8.88 -14.00
N LEU A 103 1.76 8.71 -13.06
CA LEU A 103 2.56 7.50 -13.03
C LEU A 103 1.71 6.30 -12.58
N GLY A 104 1.91 5.15 -13.21
CA GLY A 104 1.23 3.93 -12.81
C GLY A 104 1.85 2.68 -13.38
N VAL A 105 1.15 1.57 -13.22
CA VAL A 105 1.60 0.26 -13.68
C VAL A 105 0.58 -0.30 -14.66
N ALA A 106 1.03 -0.55 -15.89
CA ALA A 106 0.28 -1.36 -16.83
C ALA A 106 0.48 -2.85 -16.48
N LEU A 107 -0.61 -3.57 -16.27
CA LEU A 107 -0.64 -4.99 -15.89
C LEU A 107 -1.53 -5.76 -16.84
N THR A 108 -1.12 -6.96 -17.25
CA THR A 108 -2.01 -7.92 -17.93
C THR A 108 -2.66 -8.80 -16.88
N LEU A 109 -3.97 -8.65 -16.68
CA LEU A 109 -4.67 -9.39 -15.65
C LEU A 109 -5.09 -10.78 -16.14
N PRO A 110 -4.91 -11.83 -15.31
CA PRO A 110 -5.51 -13.13 -15.60
C PRO A 110 -7.05 -13.05 -15.61
N SER A 111 -7.70 -14.05 -16.21
CA SER A 111 -9.17 -14.11 -16.26
C SER A 111 -9.78 -14.14 -14.86
N GLY A 112 -10.78 -13.28 -14.61
CA GLY A 112 -11.50 -13.24 -13.33
C GLY A 112 -10.78 -12.46 -12.22
N TRP A 113 -9.66 -11.82 -12.53
CA TRP A 113 -8.96 -10.95 -11.60
C TRP A 113 -9.49 -9.52 -11.66
N TYR A 114 -9.40 -8.81 -10.55
CA TYR A 114 -9.86 -7.45 -10.33
C TYR A 114 -8.69 -6.56 -9.99
N ALA A 115 -8.76 -5.29 -10.37
CA ALA A 115 -7.75 -4.30 -10.06
C ALA A 115 -8.38 -2.99 -9.58
N GLN A 116 -7.72 -2.32 -8.65
CA GLN A 116 -8.14 -1.06 -8.07
C GLN A 116 -6.92 -0.20 -7.82
N GLY A 117 -6.80 0.91 -8.56
CA GLY A 117 -5.68 1.84 -8.44
C GLY A 117 -5.70 2.65 -7.15
N ALA A 118 -4.59 3.34 -6.91
CA ALA A 118 -4.52 4.34 -5.85
C ALA A 118 -5.58 5.43 -6.10
N GLN A 119 -6.18 5.92 -5.02
CA GLN A 119 -7.08 7.07 -5.07
C GLN A 119 -6.33 8.34 -4.63
N PRO A 120 -6.52 9.47 -5.34
CA PRO A 120 -5.93 10.75 -4.96
C PRO A 120 -6.27 11.11 -3.51
N GLY A 121 -5.26 11.51 -2.72
CA GLY A 121 -5.42 11.88 -1.31
C GLY A 121 -5.51 10.71 -0.33
N TYR A 122 -5.38 9.46 -0.81
CA TYR A 122 -5.34 8.24 -0.01
C TYR A 122 -4.00 7.51 -0.16
N SER A 123 -3.93 6.27 0.33
CA SER A 123 -2.75 5.42 0.22
C SER A 123 -2.23 5.32 -1.23
N PRO A 124 -0.91 5.48 -1.47
CA PRO A 124 -0.30 5.50 -2.81
C PRO A 124 -0.23 4.11 -3.50
N VAL A 125 -1.02 3.16 -3.03
CA VAL A 125 -0.91 1.75 -3.39
C VAL A 125 -2.05 1.32 -4.30
N GLY A 126 -1.73 0.45 -5.25
CA GLY A 126 -2.71 -0.20 -6.11
C GLY A 126 -2.91 -1.66 -5.72
N TYR A 127 -4.12 -2.18 -5.84
CA TYR A 127 -4.48 -3.55 -5.47
C TYR A 127 -4.94 -4.36 -6.68
N VAL A 128 -4.60 -5.65 -6.67
CA VAL A 128 -5.02 -6.64 -7.65
C VAL A 128 -5.36 -7.94 -6.94
N ALA A 129 -6.52 -8.54 -7.22
CA ALA A 129 -6.94 -9.79 -6.57
C ALA A 129 -7.67 -10.74 -7.52
N ASP A 130 -7.74 -12.01 -7.15
CA ASP A 130 -8.54 -13.04 -7.83
C ASP A 130 -10.01 -13.06 -7.37
N SER A 131 -10.41 -12.09 -6.54
CA SER A 131 -11.76 -11.91 -6.03
C SER A 131 -12.18 -10.44 -6.08
N PRO A 132 -13.50 -10.14 -6.06
CA PRO A 132 -13.98 -8.77 -6.15
C PRO A 132 -13.41 -7.89 -5.04
N LEU A 133 -12.82 -6.75 -5.43
CA LEU A 133 -12.35 -5.74 -4.50
C LEU A 133 -13.52 -4.87 -4.03
N GLY A 134 -13.57 -4.54 -2.74
CA GLY A 134 -14.58 -3.65 -2.19
C GLY A 134 -14.36 -2.20 -2.62
N THR A 135 -15.39 -1.37 -2.42
CA THR A 135 -15.34 0.07 -2.72
C THR A 135 -14.74 0.91 -1.58
N HIS A 136 -14.45 0.29 -0.43
CA HIS A 136 -13.95 1.01 0.73
C HIS A 136 -12.46 1.32 0.58
N LEU A 137 -12.16 2.53 0.11
CA LEU A 137 -10.82 3.13 0.15
C LEU A 137 -10.85 4.33 1.09
N ALA A 138 -11.04 4.09 2.38
CA ALA A 138 -11.03 5.15 3.40
C ALA A 138 -9.77 5.10 4.28
N CYS A 139 -8.63 4.71 3.70
CA CYS A 139 -7.38 4.71 4.42
C CYS A 139 -6.60 5.98 4.10
N ALA A 140 -6.84 7.04 4.87
CA ALA A 140 -6.18 8.34 4.70
C ALA A 140 -4.71 8.35 5.17
N ARG A 141 -4.18 7.21 5.63
CA ARG A 141 -2.89 7.16 6.31
C ARG A 141 -1.77 6.80 5.34
N GLN A 142 -0.98 7.80 4.97
CA GLN A 142 0.28 7.61 4.25
C GLN A 142 1.25 6.76 5.09
N GLY A 143 2.00 5.88 4.44
CA GLY A 143 3.00 5.01 5.09
C GLY A 143 2.40 3.92 5.98
N ALA A 144 1.12 3.60 5.81
CA ALA A 144 0.55 2.42 6.46
C ALA A 144 1.29 1.16 5.99
N PRO A 145 1.52 0.18 6.88
CA PRO A 145 2.14 -1.08 6.49
C PRO A 145 1.27 -1.82 5.45
N ALA A 146 1.91 -2.64 4.62
CA ALA A 146 1.23 -3.38 3.54
C ALA A 146 -0.05 -4.07 4.03
N PHE A 147 -1.11 -4.00 3.22
CA PHE A 147 -2.44 -4.55 3.45
C PHE A 147 -3.28 -3.93 4.57
N ASP A 148 -2.78 -2.97 5.35
CA ASP A 148 -3.58 -2.32 6.41
C ASP A 148 -4.77 -1.53 5.81
N CYS A 149 -4.65 -1.15 4.54
CA CYS A 149 -5.63 -0.41 3.77
C CYS A 149 -6.26 -1.24 2.64
N ALA A 150 -6.19 -2.57 2.71
CA ALA A 150 -6.73 -3.42 1.66
C ALA A 150 -8.24 -3.17 1.48
N PRO A 151 -8.73 -3.06 0.24
CA PRO A 151 -10.15 -2.77 -0.05
C PRO A 151 -11.09 -3.94 0.24
N GLN A 152 -10.55 -5.06 0.73
CA GLN A 152 -11.30 -6.26 1.11
C GLN A 152 -11.11 -6.52 2.61
N GLY A 153 -12.18 -6.93 3.29
CA GLY A 153 -12.11 -7.28 4.71
C GLY A 153 -11.46 -8.64 4.95
N GLN A 154 -11.70 -9.61 4.06
CA GLN A 154 -11.20 -10.97 4.21
C GLN A 154 -11.01 -11.63 2.83
N LEU A 155 -9.91 -12.35 2.67
CA LEU A 155 -9.63 -13.18 1.50
C LEU A 155 -10.47 -14.47 1.54
N PRO A 156 -11.09 -14.87 0.42
CA PRO A 156 -11.70 -16.19 0.33
C PRO A 156 -10.65 -17.30 0.41
N VAL A 157 -11.08 -18.53 0.70
CA VAL A 157 -10.20 -19.72 0.68
C VAL A 157 -9.55 -19.85 -0.69
N GLY A 158 -8.23 -19.97 -0.71
CA GLY A 158 -7.41 -20.00 -1.93
C GLY A 158 -7.23 -18.64 -2.62
N GLY A 159 -7.81 -17.58 -2.08
CA GLY A 159 -7.73 -16.22 -2.62
C GLY A 159 -6.34 -15.60 -2.53
N THR A 160 -6.12 -14.63 -3.41
CA THR A 160 -4.85 -13.92 -3.58
C THR A 160 -5.09 -12.42 -3.66
N LEU A 161 -4.31 -11.66 -2.89
CA LEU A 161 -4.21 -10.20 -3.02
C LEU A 161 -2.78 -9.80 -3.30
N VAL A 162 -2.60 -8.94 -4.29
CA VAL A 162 -1.34 -8.30 -4.64
C VAL A 162 -1.49 -6.81 -4.44
N GLU A 163 -0.62 -6.23 -3.63
CA GLU A 163 -0.47 -4.80 -3.45
C GLU A 163 0.77 -4.32 -4.21
N PHE A 164 0.63 -3.25 -4.97
CA PHE A 164 1.71 -2.57 -5.68
C PHE A 164 1.96 -1.20 -5.06
N GLU A 165 3.21 -0.90 -4.76
CA GLU A 165 3.62 0.35 -4.13
C GLU A 165 4.89 0.89 -4.81
N LEU A 166 4.96 2.20 -4.99
CA LEU A 166 6.20 2.90 -5.32
C LEU A 166 6.92 3.31 -4.04
N THR A 167 8.01 2.62 -3.74
CA THR A 167 8.86 2.93 -2.57
C THR A 167 10.14 3.62 -3.00
N PRO A 168 10.74 4.50 -2.17
CA PRO A 168 12.09 5.00 -2.43
C PRO A 168 13.07 3.85 -2.63
N TRP A 169 14.01 4.05 -3.55
CA TRP A 169 15.07 3.10 -3.81
C TRP A 169 16.08 3.12 -2.66
N GLU A 170 16.18 2.02 -1.92
CA GLU A 170 17.23 1.83 -0.91
C GLU A 170 18.43 1.04 -1.49
N PRO A 171 19.67 1.49 -1.25
CA PRO A 171 20.86 0.74 -1.64
C PRO A 171 20.90 -0.61 -0.89
N GLY A 172 20.79 -1.70 -1.64
CA GLY A 172 20.69 -3.07 -1.10
C GLY A 172 19.58 -3.89 -1.73
N PHE A 173 18.55 -3.26 -2.28
CA PHE A 173 17.55 -3.92 -3.14
C PHE A 173 18.11 -4.26 -4.55
N GLY A 174 19.44 -4.08 -4.71
CA GLY A 174 20.24 -3.73 -5.88
C GLY A 174 20.63 -4.80 -6.87
N GLU A 175 20.48 -6.07 -6.55
CA GLU A 175 20.91 -7.14 -7.45
C GLU A 175 19.76 -7.95 -8.04
N THR A 176 18.55 -7.83 -7.48
CA THR A 176 17.41 -8.66 -7.86
C THR A 176 16.38 -7.94 -8.73
N ALA A 177 16.51 -6.64 -8.98
CA ALA A 177 15.55 -5.96 -9.87
C ALA A 177 15.54 -6.61 -11.27
N GLY A 178 14.36 -7.05 -11.71
CA GLY A 178 14.17 -7.79 -12.96
C GLY A 178 14.25 -9.32 -12.83
N LYS A 179 14.80 -9.85 -11.72
CA LYS A 179 14.60 -11.24 -11.31
C LYS A 179 13.43 -11.25 -10.35
N LEU A 180 12.26 -11.68 -10.82
CA LEU A 180 11.05 -11.82 -9.99
C LEU A 180 11.26 -12.91 -8.94
N ASP A 181 12.00 -12.58 -7.90
CA ASP A 181 12.28 -13.43 -6.76
C ASP A 181 11.32 -13.04 -5.65
N LEU A 182 10.36 -13.92 -5.38
CA LEU A 182 9.34 -13.74 -4.36
C LEU A 182 9.92 -14.21 -3.03
N VAL A 183 10.32 -13.25 -2.20
CA VAL A 183 10.88 -13.53 -0.88
C VAL A 183 9.74 -13.61 0.12
N ARG A 184 9.63 -14.73 0.82
CA ARG A 184 8.64 -14.89 1.88
C ARG A 184 8.96 -13.92 3.02
N THR A 185 7.94 -13.20 3.48
CA THR A 185 8.04 -12.27 4.60
C THR A 185 8.10 -13.04 5.93
N ASP A 186 8.90 -12.53 6.88
CA ASP A 186 9.00 -13.09 8.23
C ASP A 186 7.66 -13.08 8.96
N GLU A 187 7.41 -14.09 9.80
CA GLU A 187 6.11 -14.25 10.48
C GLU A 187 5.69 -13.05 11.35
N ASP A 188 6.65 -12.34 11.95
CA ASP A 188 6.41 -11.14 12.76
C ASP A 188 5.82 -10.00 11.91
N ASP A 189 6.13 -9.94 10.62
CA ASP A 189 5.74 -8.86 9.69
C ASP A 189 4.49 -9.22 8.86
N MET A 190 3.98 -10.44 8.99
CA MET A 190 2.77 -10.93 8.31
C MET A 190 1.45 -10.49 8.97
N SER A 191 1.49 -9.65 10.00
CA SER A 191 0.32 -9.34 10.83
C SER A 191 -0.88 -8.83 10.02
N ASN A 192 -0.65 -8.00 8.99
CA ASN A 192 -1.73 -7.46 8.16
C ASN A 192 -2.30 -8.48 7.17
N CYS A 193 -1.45 -9.28 6.52
CA CYS A 193 -1.94 -10.37 5.68
C CYS A 193 -2.81 -11.36 6.48
N ARG A 194 -2.45 -11.63 7.74
CA ARG A 194 -3.26 -12.46 8.64
C ARG A 194 -4.62 -11.85 9.00
N LYS A 195 -4.72 -10.51 9.15
CA LYS A 195 -6.02 -9.83 9.37
C LYS A 195 -6.99 -10.11 8.21
N LEU A 196 -6.46 -10.27 7.00
CA LEU A 196 -7.23 -10.63 5.82
C LEU A 196 -7.51 -12.14 5.71
N GLY A 197 -7.13 -12.97 6.68
CA GLY A 197 -7.24 -14.43 6.58
C GLY A 197 -6.14 -15.10 5.75
N GLY A 198 -5.08 -14.35 5.40
CA GLY A 198 -3.91 -14.88 4.72
C GLY A 198 -3.00 -15.71 5.63
N VAL A 199 -2.35 -16.72 5.05
CA VAL A 199 -1.39 -17.61 5.74
C VAL A 199 0.03 -17.49 5.21
N SER A 200 0.24 -16.77 4.11
CA SER A 200 1.57 -16.58 3.52
C SER A 200 1.65 -15.21 2.87
N GLN A 201 2.75 -14.50 3.13
CA GLN A 201 3.05 -13.20 2.54
C GLN A 201 4.41 -13.27 1.83
N PHE A 202 4.47 -12.69 0.65
CA PHE A 202 5.69 -12.57 -0.13
C PHE A 202 5.90 -11.12 -0.54
N THR A 203 7.14 -10.72 -0.70
CA THR A 203 7.50 -9.41 -1.23
C THR A 203 8.50 -9.58 -2.36
N THR A 204 8.41 -8.72 -3.37
CA THR A 204 9.38 -8.69 -4.47
C THR A 204 9.53 -7.28 -5.02
N THR A 205 10.71 -6.99 -5.57
CA THR A 205 10.95 -5.77 -6.35
C THR A 205 10.71 -6.09 -7.81
N VAL A 206 9.65 -5.52 -8.38
CA VAL A 206 9.24 -5.77 -9.76
C VAL A 206 10.20 -5.06 -10.72
N MET A 207 10.46 -3.77 -10.48
CA MET A 207 11.39 -2.98 -11.30
C MET A 207 11.90 -1.73 -10.59
N ARG A 208 12.92 -1.10 -11.17
CA ARG A 208 13.43 0.21 -10.77
C ARG A 208 12.91 1.30 -11.68
N VAL A 209 12.55 2.42 -11.08
CA VAL A 209 12.25 3.68 -11.75
C VAL A 209 13.47 4.58 -11.59
N ARG A 210 14.44 4.48 -12.52
CA ARG A 210 15.74 5.16 -12.38
C ARG A 210 15.59 6.67 -12.23
N ASP A 211 14.73 7.27 -13.04
CA ASP A 211 14.55 8.71 -13.10
C ASP A 211 13.91 9.29 -11.83
N GLN A 212 13.25 8.44 -11.03
CA GLN A 212 12.55 8.84 -9.80
C GLN A 212 13.25 8.35 -8.53
N GLN A 213 14.41 7.68 -8.64
CA GLN A 213 15.06 7.00 -7.52
C GLN A 213 14.07 6.14 -6.71
N ALA A 214 13.18 5.43 -7.42
CA ALA A 214 12.12 4.64 -6.81
C ALA A 214 12.16 3.18 -7.29
N ALA A 215 11.45 2.32 -6.57
CA ALA A 215 11.24 0.93 -6.90
C ALA A 215 9.74 0.63 -6.91
N LEU A 216 9.28 -0.11 -7.91
CA LEU A 216 7.98 -0.73 -7.86
C LEU A 216 8.10 -2.02 -7.05
N ARG A 217 7.49 -2.04 -5.87
CA ARG A 217 7.39 -3.20 -4.99
C ARG A 217 6.03 -3.86 -5.17
N ALA A 218 6.01 -5.18 -5.07
CA ALA A 218 4.79 -5.95 -4.96
C ALA A 218 4.79 -6.78 -3.68
N ASN A 219 3.72 -6.67 -2.89
CA ASN A 219 3.45 -7.52 -1.74
C ASN A 219 2.31 -8.47 -2.11
N VAL A 220 2.48 -9.77 -1.87
CA VAL A 220 1.49 -10.81 -2.19
C VAL A 220 1.01 -11.43 -0.89
N CYS A 221 -0.30 -11.45 -0.64
CA CYS A 221 -0.94 -12.15 0.46
C CYS A 221 -1.79 -13.30 -0.09
N LEU A 222 -1.56 -14.50 0.45
CA LEU A 222 -2.24 -15.73 0.02
C LEU A 222 -3.07 -16.31 1.17
N ALA A 223 -4.35 -16.56 0.91
CA ALA A 223 -5.21 -17.35 1.78
C ALA A 223 -4.88 -18.85 1.70
N PRO A 224 -5.26 -19.64 2.73
CA PRO A 224 -5.05 -21.07 2.71
C PRO A 224 -5.86 -21.71 1.59
N ARG A 225 -5.27 -22.66 0.84
CA ARG A 225 -5.96 -23.36 -0.26
C ARG A 225 -7.03 -24.34 0.20
N THR A 226 -6.83 -24.92 1.38
CA THR A 226 -7.75 -25.88 2.02
C THR A 226 -7.70 -25.64 3.52
N ALA A 227 -8.79 -26.00 4.21
CA ALA A 227 -8.81 -25.99 5.67
C ALA A 227 -7.65 -26.88 6.19
N GLY A 228 -6.75 -26.29 6.97
CA GLY A 228 -5.59 -26.99 7.53
C GLY A 228 -4.29 -26.91 6.71
N ASN A 229 -4.28 -26.25 5.54
CA ASN A 229 -3.02 -25.96 4.86
C ASN A 229 -2.42 -24.64 5.36
N GLU A 230 -1.38 -24.75 6.19
CA GLU A 230 -0.69 -23.60 6.78
C GLU A 230 0.25 -22.87 5.81
N ARG A 231 0.50 -23.42 4.61
CA ARG A 231 1.43 -22.82 3.64
C ARG A 231 0.83 -22.75 2.24
N ALA A 232 0.75 -21.53 1.73
CA ALA A 232 0.38 -21.26 0.35
C ALA A 232 1.60 -20.72 -0.40
N GLU A 233 1.83 -21.23 -1.61
CA GLU A 233 2.88 -20.78 -2.51
C GLU A 233 2.29 -19.96 -3.66
N PRO A 234 2.97 -18.92 -4.16
CA PRO A 234 2.50 -18.14 -5.27
C PRO A 234 2.37 -19.00 -6.52
N GLY A 235 1.16 -19.07 -7.08
CA GLY A 235 0.87 -19.79 -8.32
C GLY A 235 1.55 -19.17 -9.54
N ALA A 236 1.50 -19.90 -10.66
CA ALA A 236 2.02 -19.40 -11.95
C ALA A 236 1.34 -18.09 -12.39
N GLU A 237 0.06 -17.92 -12.06
CA GLU A 237 -0.73 -16.71 -12.37
C GLU A 237 -0.16 -15.45 -11.72
N VAL A 238 0.20 -15.51 -10.42
CA VAL A 238 0.84 -14.39 -9.72
C VAL A 238 2.16 -14.02 -10.38
N ARG A 239 2.97 -15.02 -10.74
CA ARG A 239 4.27 -14.77 -11.40
C ARG A 239 4.08 -14.15 -12.79
N ALA A 240 3.10 -14.63 -13.56
CA ALA A 240 2.77 -14.07 -14.87
C ALA A 240 2.25 -12.63 -14.75
N LEU A 241 1.39 -12.34 -13.78
CA LEU A 241 0.90 -10.99 -13.46
C LEU A 241 2.09 -10.06 -13.18
N LEU A 242 2.99 -10.45 -12.26
CA LEU A 242 4.16 -9.64 -11.91
C LEU A 242 5.13 -9.46 -13.08
N ALA A 243 5.30 -10.49 -13.93
CA ALA A 243 6.12 -10.40 -15.14
C ALA A 243 5.55 -9.48 -16.23
N SER A 244 4.22 -9.31 -16.24
CA SER A 244 3.53 -8.41 -17.16
C SER A 244 3.62 -6.94 -16.76
N ALA A 245 3.99 -6.64 -15.51
CA ALA A 245 4.05 -5.28 -15.00
C ALA A 245 5.03 -4.43 -15.83
N ARG A 246 4.56 -3.25 -16.25
CA ARG A 246 5.34 -2.22 -16.94
C ARG A 246 4.99 -0.87 -16.33
N LEU A 247 5.98 -0.02 -16.10
CA LEU A 247 5.69 1.38 -15.79
C LEU A 247 5.03 2.01 -17.00
N ALA A 248 3.94 2.70 -16.77
CA ALA A 248 3.26 3.48 -17.78
C ALA A 248 3.03 4.88 -17.20
N LEU A 249 3.15 5.87 -18.08
CA LEU A 249 2.56 7.17 -17.83
C LEU A 249 1.14 7.09 -18.35
N GLU A 250 0.19 7.57 -17.56
CA GLU A 250 -1.19 7.74 -17.97
C GLU A 250 -1.19 8.67 -19.17
N ASP A 251 -1.38 8.08 -20.35
CA ASP A 251 -1.56 8.87 -21.55
C ASP A 251 -2.96 9.48 -21.49
N ARG A 252 -3.07 10.61 -20.76
CA ARG A 252 -4.29 11.42 -20.68
C ARG A 252 -4.78 11.85 -22.08
N SER A 253 -3.93 11.73 -23.11
CA SER A 253 -4.31 12.00 -24.50
C SER A 253 -5.21 10.92 -25.12
N SER A 254 -5.31 9.74 -24.52
CA SER A 254 -6.12 8.62 -25.03
C SER A 254 -7.49 8.47 -24.34
N ALA A 255 -7.91 9.44 -23.52
CA ALA A 255 -9.30 9.50 -23.08
C ALA A 255 -10.20 9.44 -24.33
N PRO A 256 -11.15 8.48 -24.42
CA PRO A 256 -12.03 8.42 -25.57
C PRO A 256 -12.65 9.81 -25.73
N PRO A 257 -12.65 10.41 -26.94
CA PRO A 257 -13.21 11.73 -27.13
C PRO A 257 -14.58 11.75 -26.45
N PRO A 258 -14.88 12.76 -25.61
CA PRO A 258 -16.12 12.81 -24.86
C PRO A 258 -17.21 12.46 -25.84
N SER A 259 -17.91 11.35 -25.61
CA SER A 259 -18.83 10.78 -26.59
C SER A 259 -19.75 11.91 -27.04
N ALA A 260 -19.53 12.38 -28.28
CA ALA A 260 -20.25 13.48 -28.88
C ALA A 260 -21.64 12.96 -29.22
N SER A 261 -22.46 12.74 -28.19
CA SER A 261 -23.75 12.07 -28.28
C SER A 261 -24.60 12.42 -27.06
N GLN A 262 -24.66 13.70 -26.68
CA GLN A 262 -25.78 14.21 -25.91
C GLN A 262 -25.95 15.74 -25.97
N GLU A 263 -25.59 16.39 -27.08
CA GLU A 263 -25.94 17.81 -27.26
C GLU A 263 -27.04 17.95 -28.31
N ASN A 264 -28.14 18.56 -27.89
CA ASN A 264 -29.30 18.98 -28.66
C ASN A 264 -30.31 17.91 -29.08
N ARG A 265 -30.94 17.28 -28.10
CA ARG A 265 -32.40 17.05 -28.21
C ARG A 265 -33.09 18.14 -27.38
N PRO A 266 -33.87 19.05 -27.99
CA PRO A 266 -34.54 20.12 -27.25
C PRO A 266 -35.46 19.54 -26.17
N PRO A 267 -35.60 20.24 -25.03
CA PRO A 267 -36.48 19.80 -23.95
C PRO A 267 -37.91 19.73 -24.48
N LEU A 268 -38.51 18.54 -24.40
CA LEU A 268 -39.96 18.39 -24.48
C LEU A 268 -40.53 19.11 -23.26
N MET A 269 -41.20 20.23 -23.53
CA MET A 269 -41.98 21.00 -22.56
C MET A 269 -42.88 20.06 -21.76
N PRO A 270 -42.82 20.06 -20.41
CA PRO A 270 -43.87 19.49 -19.60
C PRO A 270 -45.07 20.44 -19.61
N THR A 271 -46.15 20.00 -20.25
CA THR A 271 -47.48 20.58 -20.04
C THR A 271 -48.07 20.10 -18.71
N ASP A 272 -48.65 21.06 -18.00
CA ASP A 272 -49.61 20.97 -16.90
C ASP A 272 -49.06 20.61 -15.52
N ALA A 273 -48.88 21.58 -14.61
CA ALA A 273 -49.91 22.34 -13.87
C ALA A 273 -50.67 21.46 -12.86
N GLY A 274 -50.23 21.52 -11.60
CA GLY A 274 -50.93 20.98 -10.44
C GLY A 274 -50.39 21.63 -9.15
N PRO A 275 -51.20 22.36 -8.37
CA PRO A 275 -50.71 23.26 -7.33
C PRO A 275 -50.60 22.61 -5.93
N SER A 276 -49.62 23.13 -5.20
CA SER A 276 -49.67 23.52 -3.77
C SER A 276 -50.22 22.56 -2.72
N GLY A 277 -49.36 22.25 -1.75
CA GLY A 277 -49.76 22.24 -0.34
C GLY A 277 -49.09 21.17 0.50
N ALA A 278 -48.01 21.52 1.20
CA ALA A 278 -47.71 20.98 2.53
C ALA A 278 -46.54 21.78 3.16
N THR A 279 -46.94 22.72 4.00
CA THR A 279 -46.37 23.09 5.32
C THR A 279 -44.94 22.63 5.62
N PHE A 280 -44.04 23.62 5.69
CA PHE A 280 -42.72 23.52 6.31
C PHE A 280 -42.88 23.80 7.81
N GLU A 281 -42.82 22.76 8.64
CA GLU A 281 -42.72 22.90 10.10
C GLU A 281 -41.26 23.16 10.45
N SER A 282 -41.04 24.36 11.00
CA SER A 282 -39.81 24.83 11.60
C SER A 282 -39.75 24.29 13.02
N GLU A 283 -38.77 23.44 13.35
CA GLU A 283 -38.45 23.13 14.74
C GLU A 283 -37.02 23.51 15.08
N ASP A 284 -36.97 24.39 16.06
CA ASP A 284 -35.83 24.95 16.73
C ASP A 284 -35.03 23.92 17.52
N GLY A 285 -33.71 24.14 17.56
CA GLY A 285 -32.94 24.02 18.79
C GLY A 285 -32.44 22.62 19.17
N TRP A 286 -31.13 22.54 19.42
CA TRP A 286 -30.62 22.56 20.80
C TRP A 286 -29.10 22.64 20.78
N SER A 287 -28.60 23.73 21.34
CA SER A 287 -27.24 23.88 21.86
C SER A 287 -27.06 22.94 23.05
N THR A 288 -26.04 22.07 23.02
CA THR A 288 -25.33 21.69 24.25
C THR A 288 -23.83 21.56 24.01
N SER A 289 -23.12 22.55 24.53
CA SER A 289 -21.72 22.48 24.92
C SER A 289 -21.50 21.29 25.86
N ARG A 290 -20.44 20.51 25.63
CA ARG A 290 -19.80 19.78 26.73
C ARG A 290 -18.29 19.76 26.52
N ALA A 291 -17.64 20.65 27.27
CA ALA A 291 -16.25 20.52 27.67
C ALA A 291 -16.07 19.21 28.43
N SER A 292 -14.95 18.53 28.24
CA SER A 292 -14.51 17.47 29.13
C SER A 292 -13.01 17.60 29.30
N ASP A 293 -12.66 17.59 30.58
CA ASP A 293 -11.42 18.03 31.16
C ASP A 293 -10.22 17.14 30.80
N ALA A 294 -9.09 17.80 30.60
CA ALA A 294 -7.79 17.17 30.50
C ALA A 294 -7.21 17.00 31.92
N GLU A 295 -7.33 15.81 32.49
CA GLU A 295 -6.69 15.48 33.76
C GLU A 295 -5.26 14.98 33.52
N ALA A 296 -4.30 15.81 33.96
CA ALA A 296 -2.87 15.57 33.88
C ALA A 296 -2.40 14.66 35.03
N LEU A 297 -1.92 13.46 34.69
CA LEU A 297 -1.20 12.60 35.64
C LEU A 297 0.32 12.78 35.50
N ARG A 298 0.91 13.36 36.55
CA ARG A 298 2.37 13.44 36.80
C ARG A 298 2.92 12.07 37.20
N PRO A 299 4.10 11.65 36.72
CA PRO A 299 4.84 10.57 37.36
C PRO A 299 5.73 11.10 38.50
N SER A 300 5.57 10.47 39.67
CA SER A 300 6.40 10.61 40.85
C SER A 300 7.76 9.94 40.64
N ALA A 301 8.84 10.67 40.88
CA ALA A 301 10.19 10.15 40.96
C ALA A 301 10.40 9.49 42.33
N ARG A 302 11.04 8.32 42.34
CA ARG A 302 11.67 7.77 43.54
C ARG A 302 13.09 7.31 43.22
N GLU A 303 13.95 7.69 44.15
CA GLU A 303 15.39 7.45 44.29
C GLU A 303 15.79 5.96 44.30
#